data_AF-A0A662WX20-F1
#
_entry.id   AF-A0A662WX20-F1
#
_cell.length_a   1.000
_cell.length_b   1.000
_cell.length_c   1.000
_cell.angle_alpha   90.00
_cell.angle_beta   90.00
_cell.angle_gamma   90.00
#
_symmetry.space_group_name_H-M   'P 1'
#
loop_
_entity.id
_entity.type
_entity.pdbx_description
1 polymer ?
#
loop_
_entity_poly.entity_id
_entity_poly.type
_entity_poly.pdbx_seq_one_letter_code
_entity_poly.pdbx_strand_id
1 'polypeptide(L)'
;GVVVSLVTAAGYPGKPQRYEQRLRGILDALTELSKEERARFLVMGGECNYLLETYTTQPSGVVSLREIPGAVWKDGRGERWPDSEVAALLDAAERVLEETTQALHMPARIMRKERAVGIINTSQKRLLYENLEELSLTLQHELRDFRVPFCAFNGGNDVWVDIGHKALGIQALQKYVFRFLPEELRDSEELRNIQGKECLHVGDRFTRTGNDTRSRDAATTIWISNPQETVHIMKRLLKAIDVAREQKKEKKQHKKHKEEERTADAATSLASDDGSDVTAETTDTNASSDGESGRSSDERDATVEAAIQAATTASLAEELVV
;
A
#
# COMPACT_ATOMS: atom_id res chain seq x y z
N GLY A 1 -5.21 7.23 -13.53
CA GLY A 1 -4.57 5.90 -13.75
C GLY A 1 -4.37 5.21 -12.41
N VAL A 2 -3.82 4.00 -12.38
CA VAL A 2 -3.47 3.30 -11.12
C VAL A 2 -2.01 3.59 -10.77
N VAL A 3 -1.72 3.77 -9.48
CA VAL A 3 -0.35 3.84 -8.97
C VAL A 3 0.02 2.49 -8.36
N VAL A 4 1.17 1.96 -8.73
CA VAL A 4 1.67 0.68 -8.23
C VAL A 4 2.91 0.94 -7.39
N SER A 5 2.89 0.52 -6.13
CA SER A 5 4.02 0.70 -5.22
C SER A 5 4.46 -0.64 -4.64
N LEU A 6 5.77 -0.86 -4.59
CA LEU A 6 6.38 -2.04 -3.96
C LEU A 6 7.00 -1.64 -2.62
N VAL A 7 6.55 -2.25 -1.52
CA VAL A 7 7.09 -1.99 -0.17
C VAL A 7 7.93 -3.20 0.27
N THR A 8 9.15 -2.97 0.77
CA THR A 8 10.06 -4.04 1.18
C THR A 8 10.87 -3.67 2.42
N ALA A 9 11.07 -4.63 3.32
CA ALA A 9 12.02 -4.53 4.44
C ALA A 9 13.47 -4.29 3.99
N ALA A 10 13.83 -4.69 2.77
CA ALA A 10 15.20 -4.50 2.32
C ALA A 10 15.56 -3.01 2.20
N GLY A 11 16.50 -2.57 3.03
CA GLY A 11 17.12 -1.25 3.00
C GLY A 11 18.52 -1.28 2.36
N TYR A 12 18.73 -0.50 1.30
CA TYR A 12 20.02 -0.30 0.63
C TYR A 12 20.27 1.22 0.43
N PRO A 13 20.57 1.98 1.51
CA PRO A 13 20.76 3.43 1.44
C PRO A 13 21.79 3.80 0.37
N GLY A 14 21.43 4.74 -0.51
CA GLY A 14 22.30 5.24 -1.59
C GLY A 14 22.69 4.20 -2.64
N LYS A 15 22.05 3.03 -2.67
CA LYS A 15 22.38 1.91 -3.57
C LYS A 15 21.14 1.42 -4.33
N PRO A 16 20.52 2.27 -5.19
CA PRO A 16 19.34 1.91 -5.96
C PRO A 16 19.54 0.64 -6.82
N GLN A 17 20.77 0.39 -7.29
CA GLN A 17 21.08 -0.78 -8.13
C GLN A 17 20.81 -2.11 -7.43
N ARG A 18 20.86 -2.17 -6.08
CA ARG A 18 20.48 -3.39 -5.34
C ARG A 18 18.97 -3.65 -5.38
N TYR A 19 18.16 -2.59 -5.42
CA TYR A 19 16.72 -2.72 -5.68
C TYR A 19 16.49 -3.17 -7.12
N GLU A 20 17.20 -2.57 -8.09
CA GLU A 20 17.07 -2.96 -9.51
C GLU A 20 17.41 -4.43 -9.76
N GLN A 21 18.44 -4.97 -9.10
CA GLN A 21 18.78 -6.39 -9.20
C GLN A 21 17.63 -7.30 -8.76
N ARG A 22 16.90 -6.92 -7.70
CA ARG A 22 15.75 -7.69 -7.21
C ARG A 22 14.51 -7.51 -8.09
N LEU A 23 14.41 -6.36 -8.77
CA LEU A 23 13.21 -5.94 -9.52
C LEU A 23 13.42 -5.98 -11.03
N ARG A 24 14.50 -6.58 -11.53
CA ARG A 24 14.88 -6.56 -12.95
C ARG A 24 13.72 -6.93 -13.87
N GLY A 25 13.04 -8.05 -13.60
CA GLY A 25 11.90 -8.48 -14.41
C GLY A 25 10.73 -7.49 -14.46
N ILE A 26 10.50 -6.72 -13.39
CA ILE A 26 9.48 -5.65 -13.39
C ILE A 26 9.98 -4.46 -14.19
N LEU A 27 11.22 -4.03 -13.99
CA LEU A 27 11.81 -2.89 -14.71
C LEU A 27 11.86 -3.13 -16.21
N ASP A 28 12.17 -4.36 -16.63
CA ASP A 28 12.14 -4.77 -18.02
C ASP A 28 10.71 -4.72 -18.58
N ALA A 29 9.70 -5.16 -17.83
CA ALA A 29 8.29 -5.03 -18.26
C ALA A 29 7.82 -3.57 -18.38
N LEU A 30 8.40 -2.65 -17.61
CA LEU A 30 8.07 -1.22 -17.66
C LEU A 30 8.63 -0.52 -18.91
N THR A 31 9.55 -1.12 -19.68
CA THR A 31 10.13 -0.52 -20.89
C THR A 31 9.11 -0.33 -22.02
N GLU A 32 8.00 -1.05 -21.98
CA GLU A 32 6.93 -0.94 -22.98
C GLU A 32 5.95 0.19 -22.66
N LEU A 33 6.01 0.78 -21.46
CA LEU A 33 5.07 1.81 -21.01
C LEU A 33 5.54 3.22 -21.36
N SER A 34 4.62 4.18 -21.40
CA SER A 34 4.97 5.61 -21.52
C SER A 34 5.73 6.13 -20.29
N LYS A 35 6.40 7.29 -20.42
CA LYS A 35 7.12 7.92 -19.31
C LYS A 35 6.19 8.24 -18.14
N GLU A 36 4.98 8.68 -18.45
CA GLU A 36 3.92 9.05 -17.51
C GLU A 36 3.37 7.83 -16.76
N GLU A 37 3.28 6.68 -17.43
CA GLU A 37 2.91 5.42 -16.81
C GLU A 37 4.01 4.88 -15.89
N ARG A 38 5.26 4.88 -16.35
CA ARG A 38 6.41 4.45 -15.55
C ARG A 38 6.55 5.25 -14.27
N ALA A 39 6.33 6.57 -14.34
CA ALA A 39 6.40 7.46 -13.18
C ALA A 39 5.46 7.06 -12.03
N ARG A 40 4.40 6.28 -12.31
CA ARG A 40 3.46 5.74 -11.32
C ARG A 40 3.91 4.42 -10.68
N PHE A 41 5.11 3.93 -10.99
CA PHE A 41 5.74 2.84 -10.28
C PHE A 41 6.74 3.38 -9.24
N LEU A 42 6.50 3.05 -7.97
CA LEU A 42 7.33 3.48 -6.84
C LEU A 42 7.83 2.29 -6.03
N VAL A 43 8.99 2.46 -5.38
CA VAL A 43 9.55 1.45 -4.48
C VAL A 43 9.83 2.08 -3.12
N MET A 44 9.28 1.52 -2.06
CA MET A 44 9.56 1.88 -0.67
C MET A 44 10.44 0.81 -0.04
N GLY A 45 11.71 1.14 0.16
CA GLY A 45 12.71 0.29 0.79
C GLY A 45 12.88 0.55 2.29
N GLY A 46 13.37 -0.46 3.00
CA GLY A 46 13.58 -0.41 4.44
C GLY A 46 12.27 -0.14 5.19
N GLU A 47 11.18 -0.75 4.77
CA GLU A 47 9.79 -0.53 5.23
C GLU A 47 9.23 0.88 4.97
N CYS A 48 9.92 1.92 5.43
CA CYS A 48 9.48 3.31 5.30
C CYS A 48 10.65 4.33 5.22
N ASN A 49 11.84 3.87 4.83
CA ASN A 49 13.07 4.66 4.96
C ASN A 49 13.58 5.26 3.64
N TYR A 50 13.43 4.54 2.52
CA TYR A 50 13.99 4.92 1.22
C TYR A 50 12.92 4.86 0.15
N LEU A 51 12.55 6.00 -0.45
CA LEU A 51 11.60 6.05 -1.55
C LEU A 51 12.36 6.15 -2.87
N LEU A 52 12.00 5.32 -3.84
CA LEU A 52 12.60 5.32 -5.17
C LEU A 52 11.52 5.51 -6.23
N GLU A 53 11.90 6.22 -7.29
CA GLU A 53 11.10 6.37 -8.51
C GLU A 53 11.85 5.83 -9.71
N THR A 54 11.09 5.46 -10.73
CA THR A 54 11.65 5.11 -12.04
C THR A 54 12.19 6.35 -12.74
N TYR A 55 13.30 6.19 -13.44
CA TYR A 55 13.77 7.15 -14.42
C TYR A 55 14.33 6.41 -15.64
N THR A 56 14.48 7.12 -16.75
CA THR A 56 15.05 6.56 -17.98
C THR A 56 16.40 7.20 -18.26
N THR A 57 17.44 6.37 -18.36
CA THR A 57 18.80 6.85 -18.65
C THR A 57 18.96 7.09 -20.15
N GLN A 58 19.11 8.36 -20.54
CA GLN A 58 19.41 8.74 -21.92
C GLN A 58 20.91 8.58 -22.22
N PRO A 59 21.33 8.09 -23.41
CA PRO A 59 20.52 7.68 -24.56
C PRO A 59 20.10 6.20 -24.54
N SER A 60 20.51 5.42 -23.54
CA SER A 60 20.33 3.96 -23.49
C SER A 60 18.86 3.50 -23.47
N GLY A 61 17.92 4.36 -23.06
CA GLY A 61 16.51 4.01 -22.91
C GLY A 61 16.20 3.09 -21.73
N VAL A 62 17.21 2.69 -20.96
CA VAL A 62 17.08 1.75 -19.84
C VAL A 62 16.26 2.39 -18.71
N VAL A 63 15.26 1.65 -18.23
CA VAL A 63 14.47 1.99 -17.04
C VAL A 63 15.25 1.59 -15.79
N SER A 64 15.54 2.58 -14.95
CA SER A 64 16.34 2.46 -13.73
C SER A 64 15.61 3.08 -12.54
N LEU A 65 16.12 2.86 -11.33
CA LEU A 65 15.60 3.42 -10.10
C LEU A 65 16.55 4.48 -9.55
N ARG A 66 15.99 5.58 -9.06
CA ARG A 66 16.74 6.58 -8.29
C ARG A 66 16.03 6.85 -6.98
N GLU A 67 16.83 7.06 -5.94
CA GLU A 67 16.32 7.45 -4.63
C GLU A 67 15.83 8.91 -4.66
N ILE A 68 14.67 9.14 -4.07
CA ILE A 68 14.06 10.46 -3.92
C ILE A 68 14.55 11.03 -2.58
N PRO A 69 15.11 12.25 -2.56
CA PRO A 69 15.60 12.85 -1.32
C PRO A 69 14.52 12.86 -0.23
N GLY A 70 14.89 12.44 0.98
CA GLY A 70 13.96 12.32 2.11
C GLY A 70 13.13 13.57 2.38
N ALA A 71 13.74 14.76 2.22
CA ALA A 71 13.08 16.04 2.42
C ALA A 71 11.86 16.26 1.50
N VAL A 72 11.80 15.58 0.34
CA VAL A 72 10.72 15.73 -0.64
C VAL A 72 9.44 14.99 -0.24
N TRP A 73 9.56 13.85 0.45
CA TRP A 73 8.44 12.91 0.63
C TRP A 73 8.17 12.50 2.08
N LYS A 74 9.08 12.81 3.01
CA LYS A 74 8.83 12.69 4.44
C LYS A 74 8.08 13.94 4.93
N ASP A 75 8.49 14.50 6.06
CA ASP A 75 7.89 15.68 6.69
C ASP A 75 8.65 16.98 6.38
N GLY A 76 9.40 17.01 5.28
CA GLY A 76 10.27 18.14 4.93
C GLY A 76 11.67 18.09 5.56
N ARG A 77 11.86 17.41 6.70
CA ARG A 77 13.16 17.33 7.39
C ARG A 77 14.09 16.26 6.82
N GLY A 78 13.52 15.27 6.12
CA GLY A 78 14.27 14.13 5.58
C GLY A 78 14.60 13.03 6.60
N GLU A 79 14.33 13.29 7.88
CA GLU A 79 14.52 12.40 9.02
C GLU A 79 13.19 12.25 9.77
N ARG A 80 12.82 11.01 10.16
CA ARG A 80 11.55 10.75 10.88
C ARG A 80 11.72 10.81 12.40
N TRP A 81 12.88 10.39 12.90
CA TRP A 81 13.17 10.23 14.32
C TRP A 81 14.63 10.60 14.58
N PRO A 82 14.93 11.23 15.74
CA PRO A 82 16.29 11.61 16.09
C PRO A 82 17.25 10.44 16.03
N ASP A 83 18.39 10.65 15.37
CA ASP A 83 19.45 9.63 15.24
C ASP A 83 19.91 9.03 16.59
N SER A 84 19.88 9.81 17.69
CA SER A 84 20.23 9.31 19.03
C SER A 84 19.23 8.29 19.56
N GLU A 85 17.92 8.50 19.36
CA GLU A 85 16.89 7.55 19.78
C GLU A 85 16.93 6.28 18.91
N VAL A 86 17.20 6.46 17.61
CA VAL A 86 17.36 5.37 16.65
C VAL A 86 18.56 4.50 17.00
N ALA A 87 19.71 5.12 17.30
CA ALA A 87 20.90 4.42 17.75
C ALA A 87 20.62 3.63 19.04
N ALA A 88 19.98 4.25 20.03
CA ALA A 88 19.65 3.59 21.30
C ALA A 88 18.78 2.33 21.12
N LEU A 89 17.77 2.39 20.24
CA LEU A 89 16.93 1.23 19.91
C LEU A 89 17.75 0.13 19.26
N LEU A 90 18.49 0.47 18.21
CA LEU A 90 19.26 -0.53 17.48
C LEU A 90 20.37 -1.15 18.34
N ASP A 91 20.98 -0.39 19.27
CA ASP A 91 21.97 -0.90 20.23
C ASP A 91 21.35 -1.88 21.23
N ALA A 92 20.13 -1.61 21.68
CA ALA A 92 19.39 -2.56 22.50
C ALA A 92 19.02 -3.82 21.71
N ALA A 93 18.56 -3.67 20.46
CA ALA A 93 18.24 -4.78 19.58
C ALA A 93 19.47 -5.65 19.29
N GLU A 94 20.64 -5.03 19.06
CA GLU A 94 21.90 -5.73 18.83
C GLU A 94 22.31 -6.57 20.04
N ARG A 95 22.23 -6.04 21.27
CA ARG A 95 22.48 -6.82 22.49
C ARG A 95 21.54 -8.02 22.63
N VAL A 96 20.24 -7.82 22.41
CA VAL A 96 19.25 -8.92 22.48
C VAL A 96 19.55 -9.99 21.43
N LEU A 97 19.94 -9.58 20.22
CA LEU A 97 20.38 -10.50 19.17
C LEU A 97 21.62 -11.29 19.59
N GLU A 98 22.64 -10.64 20.17
CA GLU A 98 23.86 -11.28 20.65
C GLU A 98 23.54 -12.36 21.70
N GLU A 99 22.84 -11.97 22.76
CA GLU A 99 22.51 -12.82 23.90
C GLU A 99 21.67 -14.02 23.47
N THR A 100 20.61 -13.77 22.69
CA THR A 100 19.66 -14.82 22.30
C THR A 100 20.26 -15.76 21.24
N THR A 101 21.02 -15.24 20.28
CA THR A 101 21.73 -16.07 19.27
C THR A 101 22.75 -16.98 19.96
N GLN A 102 23.46 -16.48 20.96
CA GLN A 102 24.40 -17.26 21.76
C GLN A 102 23.69 -18.34 22.58
N ALA A 103 22.61 -17.99 23.29
CA ALA A 103 21.84 -18.94 24.09
C ALA A 103 21.25 -20.09 23.26
N LEU A 104 20.75 -19.78 22.06
CA LEU A 104 20.19 -20.75 21.12
C LEU A 104 21.25 -21.46 20.26
N HIS A 105 22.54 -21.16 20.44
CA HIS A 105 23.66 -21.70 19.67
C HIS A 105 23.44 -21.59 18.15
N MET A 106 22.86 -20.48 17.70
CA MET A 106 22.50 -20.29 16.30
C MET A 106 23.74 -19.99 15.46
N PRO A 107 23.95 -20.67 14.31
CA PRO A 107 25.04 -20.37 13.40
C PRO A 107 24.71 -19.13 12.57
N ALA A 108 24.75 -17.97 13.21
CA ALA A 108 24.43 -16.69 12.61
C ALA A 108 25.42 -15.61 13.07
N ARG A 109 25.60 -14.58 12.25
CA ARG A 109 26.35 -13.37 12.60
C ARG A 109 25.43 -12.16 12.55
N ILE A 110 25.70 -11.18 13.41
CA ILE A 110 24.95 -9.94 13.42
C ILE A 110 25.41 -9.03 12.29
N MET A 111 24.46 -8.28 11.74
CA MET A 111 24.67 -7.26 10.73
C MET A 111 23.90 -5.99 11.12
N ARG A 112 24.66 -4.95 11.45
CA ARG A 112 24.15 -3.61 11.69
C ARG A 112 24.14 -2.77 10.40
N LYS A 113 23.07 -2.00 10.21
CA LYS A 113 22.88 -0.99 9.16
C LYS A 113 22.45 0.33 9.83
N GLU A 114 22.35 1.39 9.04
CA GLU A 114 21.94 2.71 9.51
C GLU A 114 20.55 2.72 10.19
N ARG A 115 19.58 1.99 9.60
CA ARG A 115 18.18 1.97 10.06
C ARG A 115 17.68 0.55 10.35
N ALA A 116 18.59 -0.40 10.57
CA ALA A 116 18.22 -1.78 10.83
C ALA A 116 19.36 -2.56 11.50
N VAL A 117 19.04 -3.61 12.25
CA VAL A 117 20.00 -4.61 12.74
C VAL A 117 19.38 -5.98 12.64
N GLY A 118 20.15 -7.01 12.34
CA GLY A 118 19.63 -8.36 12.22
C GLY A 118 20.71 -9.41 12.25
N ILE A 119 20.31 -10.67 12.22
CA ILE A 119 21.22 -11.80 12.06
C ILE A 119 21.18 -12.31 10.62
N ILE A 120 22.31 -12.80 10.14
CA ILE A 120 22.38 -13.55 8.89
C ILE A 120 22.96 -14.93 9.16
N ASN A 121 22.36 -15.95 8.54
CA ASN A 121 22.80 -17.33 8.64
C ASN A 121 24.21 -17.48 8.04
N THR A 122 25.14 -18.07 8.81
CA THR A 122 26.53 -18.33 8.40
C THR A 122 26.77 -19.78 8.02
N SER A 123 25.76 -20.63 8.12
CA SER A 123 25.82 -22.04 7.75
C SER A 123 25.19 -22.31 6.38
N GLN A 124 25.43 -23.52 5.85
CA GLN A 124 24.78 -24.02 4.64
C GLN A 124 23.36 -24.54 4.89
N LYS A 125 22.99 -24.78 6.16
CA LYS A 125 21.68 -25.29 6.55
C LYS A 125 20.78 -24.12 6.91
N ARG A 126 19.47 -24.27 6.71
CA ARG A 126 18.50 -23.26 7.17
C ARG A 126 18.50 -23.21 8.70
N LEU A 127 18.29 -22.02 9.26
CA LEU A 127 18.02 -21.87 10.68
C LEU A 127 16.67 -22.51 11.00
N LEU A 128 16.55 -23.10 12.20
CA LEU A 128 15.29 -23.65 12.69
C LEU A 128 14.26 -22.52 12.79
N TYR A 129 13.05 -22.76 12.31
CA TYR A 129 12.01 -21.74 12.25
C TYR A 129 11.63 -21.27 13.67
N GLU A 130 11.56 -22.21 14.61
CA GLU A 130 11.25 -21.98 16.02
C GLU A 130 12.27 -21.06 16.69
N ASN A 131 13.56 -21.19 16.35
CA ASN A 131 14.59 -20.30 16.86
C ASN A 131 14.45 -18.88 16.29
N LEU A 132 14.03 -18.74 15.02
CA LEU A 132 13.76 -17.43 14.43
C LEU A 132 12.51 -16.78 15.03
N GLU A 133 11.48 -17.57 15.34
CA GLU A 133 10.29 -17.09 16.08
C GLU A 133 10.64 -16.62 17.48
N GLU A 134 11.36 -17.44 18.25
CA GLU A 134 11.81 -17.09 19.61
C GLU A 134 12.60 -15.79 19.58
N LEU A 135 13.60 -15.68 18.70
CA LEU A 135 14.42 -14.48 18.56
C LEU A 135 13.58 -13.24 18.20
N SER A 136 12.64 -13.38 17.27
CA SER A 136 11.76 -12.28 16.86
C SER A 136 10.82 -11.85 17.97
N LEU A 137 10.22 -12.78 18.70
CA LEU A 137 9.31 -12.49 19.82
C LEU A 137 10.05 -11.86 21.00
N THR A 138 11.26 -12.34 21.31
CA THR A 138 12.12 -11.74 22.33
C THR A 138 12.47 -10.30 21.98
N LEU A 139 12.85 -10.02 20.73
CA LEU A 139 13.07 -8.64 20.27
C LEU A 139 11.83 -7.76 20.40
N GLN A 140 10.65 -8.26 19.99
CA GLN A 140 9.40 -7.53 20.15
C GLN A 140 9.09 -7.22 21.63
N HIS A 141 9.39 -8.17 22.52
CA HIS A 141 9.17 -8.01 23.95
C HIS A 141 10.14 -7.00 24.56
N GLU A 142 11.44 -7.17 24.36
CA GLU A 142 12.49 -6.35 24.97
C GLU A 142 12.49 -4.90 24.47
N LEU A 143 12.08 -4.68 23.22
CA LEU A 143 12.09 -3.35 22.61
C LEU A 143 10.76 -2.59 22.74
N ARG A 144 9.74 -3.17 23.38
CA ARG A 144 8.36 -2.63 23.42
C ARG A 144 8.23 -1.22 23.98
N ASP A 145 9.13 -0.83 24.88
CA ASP A 145 9.07 0.44 25.60
C ASP A 145 9.83 1.58 24.89
N PHE A 146 10.48 1.28 23.75
CA PHE A 146 11.10 2.31 22.91
C PHE A 146 10.03 3.12 22.16
N ARG A 147 10.25 4.43 22.10
CA ARG A 147 9.32 5.36 21.42
C ARG A 147 9.44 5.34 19.90
N VAL A 148 10.64 5.04 19.39
CA VAL A 148 10.89 4.93 17.95
C VAL A 148 10.15 3.69 17.45
N PRO A 149 9.21 3.81 16.49
CA PRO A 149 8.55 2.67 15.89
C PRO A 149 9.58 1.73 15.24
N PHE A 150 9.37 0.43 15.38
CA PHE A 150 10.22 -0.59 14.78
C PHE A 150 9.39 -1.78 14.30
N CYS A 151 10.01 -2.63 13.51
CA CYS A 151 9.49 -3.93 13.10
C CYS A 151 10.55 -4.99 13.34
N ALA A 152 10.35 -5.82 14.36
CA ALA A 152 11.14 -7.03 14.59
C ALA A 152 10.42 -8.23 13.98
N PHE A 153 11.03 -8.88 12.99
CA PHE A 153 10.36 -9.89 12.18
C PHE A 153 11.26 -11.08 11.81
N ASN A 154 10.60 -12.22 11.62
CA ASN A 154 11.17 -13.45 11.11
C ASN A 154 11.18 -13.43 9.57
N GLY A 155 12.37 -13.30 8.97
CA GLY A 155 12.56 -13.30 7.51
C GLY A 155 12.60 -14.71 6.90
N GLY A 156 12.46 -15.75 7.71
CA GLY A 156 12.39 -17.15 7.31
C GLY A 156 13.74 -17.88 7.26
N ASN A 157 14.86 -17.15 7.19
CA ASN A 157 16.22 -17.68 7.39
C ASN A 157 17.16 -16.65 8.03
N ASP A 158 16.59 -15.56 8.53
CA ASP A 158 17.21 -14.43 9.19
C ASP A 158 16.13 -13.76 10.07
N VAL A 159 16.57 -12.89 10.98
CA VAL A 159 15.70 -12.04 11.80
C VAL A 159 16.25 -10.63 11.71
N TRP A 160 15.35 -9.66 11.55
CA TRP A 160 15.70 -8.25 11.43
C TRP A 160 14.82 -7.41 12.35
N VAL A 161 15.42 -6.35 12.89
CA VAL A 161 14.76 -5.20 13.49
C VAL A 161 15.00 -4.01 12.56
N ASP A 162 13.95 -3.59 11.88
CA ASP A 162 13.96 -2.39 11.05
C ASP A 162 13.36 -1.21 11.83
N ILE A 163 13.93 -0.01 11.63
CA ILE A 163 13.38 1.23 12.16
C ILE A 163 12.19 1.65 11.29
N GLY A 164 11.02 1.75 11.90
CA GLY A 164 9.73 1.92 11.25
C GLY A 164 9.03 0.61 10.89
N HIS A 165 7.97 0.70 10.11
CA HIS A 165 7.16 -0.44 9.66
C HIS A 165 6.38 -0.09 8.39
N LYS A 166 5.86 -1.11 7.68
CA LYS A 166 5.19 -0.96 6.39
C LYS A 166 4.02 0.03 6.40
N ALA A 167 3.22 0.07 7.46
CA ALA A 167 2.12 1.04 7.55
C ALA A 167 2.59 2.49 7.36
N LEU A 168 3.73 2.88 7.97
CA LEU A 168 4.29 4.23 7.79
C LEU A 168 4.77 4.47 6.36
N GLY A 169 5.32 3.43 5.71
CA GLY A 169 5.73 3.48 4.32
C GLY A 169 4.55 3.64 3.38
N ILE A 170 3.47 2.87 3.60
CA ILE A 170 2.22 2.95 2.85
C ILE A 170 1.56 4.32 3.03
N GLN A 171 1.48 4.84 4.25
CA GLN A 171 0.96 6.18 4.51
C GLN A 171 1.79 7.28 3.84
N ALA A 172 3.11 7.12 3.79
CA ALA A 172 3.98 8.04 3.08
C ALA A 172 3.73 8.00 1.56
N LEU A 173 3.53 6.81 1.00
CA LEU A 173 3.16 6.64 -0.41
C LEU A 173 1.79 7.26 -0.69
N GLN A 174 0.77 7.00 0.14
CA GLN A 174 -0.58 7.56 0.03
C GLN A 174 -0.58 9.10 -0.01
N LYS A 175 0.35 9.74 0.69
CA LYS A 175 0.58 11.20 0.61
C LYS A 175 1.37 11.57 -0.65
N TYR A 176 2.47 10.88 -0.93
CA TYR A 176 3.39 11.23 -2.01
C TYR A 176 2.74 11.18 -3.40
N VAL A 177 1.85 10.22 -3.61
CA VAL A 177 1.23 9.96 -4.93
C VAL A 177 0.22 11.04 -5.33
N PHE A 178 -0.13 11.97 -4.43
CA PHE A 178 -0.98 13.14 -4.74
C PHE A 178 -0.40 14.01 -5.85
N ARG A 179 0.93 14.03 -6.00
CA ARG A 179 1.60 14.75 -7.09
C ARG A 179 1.20 14.27 -8.50
N PHE A 180 0.62 13.07 -8.62
CA PHE A 180 0.14 12.53 -9.89
C PHE A 180 -1.32 12.88 -10.19
N LEU A 181 -2.02 13.53 -9.26
CA LEU A 181 -3.38 14.02 -9.48
C LEU A 181 -3.36 15.30 -10.36
N PRO A 182 -4.43 15.54 -11.13
CA PRO A 182 -4.67 16.83 -11.78
C PRO A 182 -4.56 17.98 -10.78
N GLU A 183 -4.07 19.14 -11.23
CA GLU A 183 -3.80 20.32 -10.39
C GLU A 183 -5.06 20.77 -9.64
N GLU A 184 -6.22 20.67 -10.29
CA GLU A 184 -7.53 21.04 -9.74
C GLU A 184 -7.92 20.20 -8.51
N LEU A 185 -7.45 18.94 -8.44
CA LEU A 185 -7.69 18.05 -7.30
C LEU A 185 -6.61 18.17 -6.23
N ARG A 186 -5.43 18.69 -6.60
CA ARG A 186 -4.31 18.88 -5.66
C ARG A 186 -4.52 20.06 -4.73
N ASP A 187 -5.22 21.08 -5.21
CA ASP A 187 -5.47 22.33 -4.47
C ASP A 187 -6.78 22.30 -3.65
N SER A 188 -7.53 21.20 -3.69
CA SER A 188 -8.71 21.01 -2.85
C SER A 188 -8.31 20.84 -1.38
N GLU A 189 -8.89 21.64 -0.48
CA GLU A 189 -8.63 21.55 0.96
C GLU A 189 -9.05 20.21 1.58
N GLU A 190 -9.99 19.50 0.93
CA GLU A 190 -10.61 18.24 1.38
C GLU A 190 -9.72 17.02 1.08
N LEU A 191 -8.88 17.10 0.04
CA LEU A 191 -8.09 15.98 -0.47
C LEU A 191 -6.61 16.17 -0.11
N ARG A 192 -6.19 15.54 1.00
CA ARG A 192 -4.81 15.65 1.52
C ARG A 192 -3.96 14.38 1.39
N ASN A 193 -4.59 13.21 1.24
CA ASN A 193 -3.91 11.92 1.05
C ASN A 193 -4.89 10.84 0.53
N ILE A 194 -4.35 9.78 -0.09
CA ILE A 194 -5.16 8.62 -0.51
C ILE A 194 -5.58 7.94 0.78
N GLN A 195 -6.87 7.70 0.96
CA GLN A 195 -7.37 7.05 2.16
C GLN A 195 -7.06 5.55 2.14
N GLY A 196 -6.98 4.93 3.31
CA GLY A 196 -6.78 3.48 3.40
C GLY A 196 -7.84 2.67 2.64
N LYS A 197 -9.08 3.19 2.59
CA LYS A 197 -10.19 2.62 1.83
C LYS A 197 -9.98 2.66 0.31
N GLU A 198 -9.08 3.49 -0.19
CA GLU A 198 -8.75 3.65 -1.62
C GLU A 198 -7.43 2.94 -2.00
N CYS A 199 -6.80 2.28 -1.03
CA CYS A 199 -5.50 1.63 -1.18
C CYS A 199 -5.65 0.13 -0.91
N LEU A 200 -5.21 -0.69 -1.87
CA LEU A 200 -5.14 -2.15 -1.72
C LEU A 200 -3.69 -2.59 -1.53
N HIS A 201 -3.39 -3.15 -0.38
CA HIS A 201 -2.13 -3.83 -0.09
C HIS A 201 -2.28 -5.35 -0.26
N VAL A 202 -1.28 -5.97 -0.88
CA VAL A 202 -1.21 -7.43 -1.07
C VAL A 202 0.12 -7.91 -0.50
N GLY A 203 0.07 -8.84 0.45
CA GLY A 203 1.26 -9.35 1.16
C GLY A 203 1.06 -10.78 1.66
N ASP A 204 2.12 -11.40 2.18
CA ASP A 204 2.13 -12.81 2.59
C ASP A 204 2.54 -13.04 4.05
N ARG A 205 3.23 -12.09 4.68
CA ARG A 205 3.78 -12.23 6.04
C ARG A 205 2.91 -11.55 7.09
N PHE A 206 1.66 -12.02 7.21
CA PHE A 206 0.69 -11.57 8.24
C PHE A 206 0.72 -12.41 9.54
N THR A 207 1.81 -13.15 9.76
CA THR A 207 2.04 -13.87 11.03
C THR A 207 2.38 -12.89 12.16
N ARG A 208 2.36 -13.36 13.41
CA ARG A 208 2.69 -12.53 14.59
C ARG A 208 4.07 -11.87 14.49
N THR A 209 5.03 -12.57 13.89
CA THR A 209 6.41 -12.15 13.64
C THR A 209 6.63 -11.71 12.19
N GLY A 210 5.57 -11.56 11.41
CA GLY A 210 5.64 -11.16 10.01
C GLY A 210 5.61 -9.64 9.85
N ASN A 211 6.28 -9.14 8.82
CA ASN A 211 6.43 -7.70 8.62
C ASN A 211 5.27 -7.04 7.86
N ASP A 212 4.31 -7.80 7.32
CA ASP A 212 3.13 -7.25 6.67
C ASP A 212 1.99 -6.92 7.64
N THR A 213 2.01 -7.44 8.87
CA THR A 213 0.90 -7.32 9.83
C THR A 213 0.41 -5.88 10.00
N ARG A 214 1.33 -4.92 10.12
CA ARG A 214 0.98 -3.51 10.30
C ARG A 214 0.48 -2.81 9.04
N SER A 215 0.63 -3.38 7.85
CA SER A 215 0.07 -2.80 6.62
C SER A 215 -1.46 -2.61 6.72
N ARG A 216 -2.14 -3.43 7.53
CA ARG A 216 -3.58 -3.35 7.81
C ARG A 216 -3.98 -2.05 8.53
N ASP A 217 -3.04 -1.40 9.22
CA ASP A 217 -3.27 -0.10 9.88
C ASP A 217 -3.36 1.04 8.86
N ALA A 218 -2.95 0.81 7.60
CA ALA A 218 -2.83 1.86 6.58
C ALA A 218 -3.68 1.62 5.33
N ALA A 219 -3.99 0.36 4.98
CA ALA A 219 -4.66 0.03 3.73
C ALA A 219 -5.56 -1.21 3.85
N THR A 220 -6.58 -1.28 3.01
CA THR A 220 -7.31 -2.52 2.74
C THR A 220 -6.30 -3.58 2.31
N THR A 221 -6.34 -4.75 2.93
CA THR A 221 -5.24 -5.71 2.83
C THR A 221 -5.75 -7.10 2.45
N ILE A 222 -5.08 -7.74 1.49
CA ILE A 222 -5.29 -9.13 1.13
C ILE A 222 -4.05 -9.95 1.50
N TRP A 223 -4.27 -11.04 2.23
CA TRP A 223 -3.26 -12.03 2.55
C TRP A 223 -3.21 -13.10 1.46
N ILE A 224 -2.06 -13.23 0.82
CA ILE A 224 -1.72 -14.30 -0.14
C ILE A 224 -0.72 -15.28 0.43
N SER A 225 -0.74 -16.52 -0.06
CA SER A 225 0.18 -17.59 0.34
C SER A 225 1.14 -18.01 -0.76
N ASN A 226 0.86 -17.64 -2.02
CA ASN A 226 1.64 -18.04 -3.18
C ASN A 226 1.44 -17.07 -4.37
N PRO A 227 2.33 -17.11 -5.39
CA PRO A 227 2.24 -16.24 -6.56
C PRO A 227 0.97 -16.40 -7.41
N GLN A 228 0.37 -17.59 -7.45
CA GLN A 228 -0.83 -17.85 -8.24
C GLN A 228 -2.04 -17.08 -7.67
N GLU A 229 -2.14 -16.97 -6.34
CA GLU A 229 -3.13 -16.12 -5.68
C GLU A 229 -2.92 -14.64 -6.04
N THR A 230 -1.68 -14.16 -6.09
CA THR A 230 -1.39 -12.79 -6.58
C THR A 230 -1.95 -12.58 -7.97
N VAL A 231 -1.70 -13.49 -8.91
CA VAL A 231 -2.20 -13.39 -10.28
C VAL A 231 -3.73 -13.38 -10.30
N HIS A 232 -4.38 -14.23 -9.50
CA HIS A 232 -5.83 -14.27 -9.38
C HIS A 232 -6.41 -12.94 -8.86
N ILE A 233 -5.84 -12.38 -7.79
CA ILE A 233 -6.26 -11.10 -7.22
C ILE A 233 -6.06 -9.95 -8.21
N MET A 234 -4.92 -9.89 -8.90
CA MET A 234 -4.65 -8.86 -9.90
C MET A 234 -5.66 -8.91 -11.05
N LYS A 235 -6.03 -10.12 -11.53
CA LYS A 235 -7.06 -10.27 -12.57
C LYS A 235 -8.43 -9.75 -12.10
N ARG A 236 -8.81 -9.99 -10.85
CA ARG A 236 -10.07 -9.49 -10.28
C ARG A 236 -10.06 -7.98 -10.06
N LEU A 237 -8.94 -7.45 -9.58
CA LEU A 237 -8.76 -6.01 -9.41
C LEU A 237 -8.92 -5.26 -10.74
N LEU A 238 -8.29 -5.76 -11.80
CA LEU A 238 -8.40 -5.15 -13.14
C LEU A 238 -9.86 -5.14 -13.62
N LYS A 239 -10.57 -6.27 -13.50
CA LYS A 239 -12.00 -6.36 -13.85
C LYS A 239 -12.86 -5.37 -13.06
N ALA A 240 -12.66 -5.28 -11.74
CA ALA A 240 -13.41 -4.36 -10.89
C ALA A 240 -13.16 -2.90 -11.28
N ILE A 241 -11.90 -2.54 -11.59
CA ILE A 241 -11.53 -1.21 -12.08
C ILE A 241 -12.23 -0.89 -13.40
N ASP A 242 -12.29 -1.84 -14.32
CA ASP A 242 -12.94 -1.64 -15.62
C ASP A 242 -14.46 -1.44 -15.47
N VAL A 243 -15.13 -2.29 -14.69
CA VAL A 243 -16.57 -2.14 -14.36
C VAL A 243 -16.85 -0.78 -13.73
N ALA A 244 -16.05 -0.37 -12.75
CA ALA A 244 -16.27 0.90 -12.06
C ALA A 244 -16.02 2.12 -12.97
N ARG A 245 -15.11 2.00 -13.95
CA ARG A 245 -14.91 3.03 -14.99
C ARG A 245 -16.10 3.12 -15.93
N GLU A 246 -16.69 1.99 -16.33
CA GLU A 246 -17.90 1.96 -17.18
C GLU A 246 -19.08 2.60 -16.47
N GLN A 247 -19.36 2.21 -15.22
CA GLN A 247 -20.40 2.82 -14.40
C GLN A 247 -20.20 4.34 -14.24
N LYS A 248 -18.94 4.81 -14.10
CA LYS A 248 -18.65 6.25 -14.03
C LYS A 248 -18.94 6.97 -15.34
N LYS A 249 -18.70 6.34 -16.50
CA LYS A 249 -19.07 6.91 -17.82
C LYS A 249 -20.57 7.02 -17.98
N GLU A 250 -21.32 5.97 -17.62
CA GLU A 250 -22.78 5.94 -17.68
C GLU A 250 -23.39 7.03 -16.78
N LYS A 251 -22.92 7.16 -15.54
CA LYS A 251 -23.35 8.23 -14.62
C LYS A 251 -23.09 9.63 -15.17
N LYS A 252 -21.94 9.86 -15.80
CA LYS A 252 -21.62 11.14 -16.45
C LYS A 252 -22.52 11.44 -17.64
N GLN A 253 -22.79 10.45 -18.48
CA GLN A 253 -23.72 10.59 -19.61
C GLN A 253 -25.14 10.88 -19.12
N HIS A 254 -25.60 10.16 -18.10
CA HIS A 254 -26.92 10.37 -17.51
C HIS A 254 -27.06 11.75 -16.85
N LYS A 255 -26.02 12.21 -16.14
CA LYS A 255 -25.98 13.58 -15.57
C LYS A 255 -26.05 14.64 -16.67
N LYS A 256 -25.29 14.47 -17.76
CA LYS A 256 -25.28 15.38 -18.90
C LYS A 256 -26.66 15.43 -19.59
N HIS A 257 -27.28 14.28 -19.85
CA HIS A 257 -28.64 14.22 -20.40
C HIS A 257 -29.66 14.93 -19.51
N LYS A 258 -29.61 14.72 -18.20
CA LYS A 258 -30.52 15.36 -17.25
C LYS A 258 -30.31 16.89 -17.15
N GLU A 259 -29.09 17.36 -17.34
CA GLU A 259 -28.74 18.78 -17.36
C GLU A 259 -29.16 19.46 -18.68
N GLU A 260 -29.05 18.73 -19.81
CA GLU A 260 -29.58 19.13 -21.11
C GLU A 260 -31.13 19.15 -21.12
N GLU A 261 -31.79 18.17 -20.50
CA GLU A 261 -33.26 18.18 -20.32
C GLU A 261 -33.71 19.36 -19.44
N ARG A 262 -33.04 19.60 -18.30
CA ARG A 262 -33.36 20.74 -17.43
C ARG A 262 -33.15 22.10 -18.11
N THR A 263 -32.12 22.23 -18.95
CA THR A 263 -31.88 23.49 -19.69
C THR A 263 -32.86 23.65 -20.84
N ALA A 264 -33.30 22.57 -21.49
CA ALA A 264 -34.38 22.59 -22.46
C ALA A 264 -35.74 22.93 -21.82
N ASP A 265 -36.07 22.32 -20.67
CA ASP A 265 -37.30 22.61 -19.92
C ASP A 265 -37.31 24.04 -19.35
N ALA A 266 -36.16 24.57 -18.90
CA ALA A 266 -36.01 25.96 -18.47
C ALA A 266 -36.18 26.95 -19.64
N ALA A 267 -35.70 26.60 -20.84
CA ALA A 267 -35.93 27.39 -22.06
C ALA A 267 -37.38 27.33 -22.55
N THR A 268 -38.10 26.23 -22.27
CA THR A 268 -39.49 26.03 -22.68
C THR A 268 -40.48 26.60 -21.66
N SER A 269 -40.15 26.61 -20.36
CA SER A 269 -40.97 27.20 -19.28
C SER A 269 -40.91 28.73 -19.21
N LEU A 270 -40.01 29.38 -19.94
CA LEU A 270 -40.08 30.83 -20.24
C LEU A 270 -41.14 31.18 -21.29
N ALA A 271 -41.86 30.20 -21.85
CA ALA A 271 -42.89 30.38 -22.88
C ALA A 271 -44.30 29.89 -22.50
N SER A 272 -44.54 29.42 -21.27
CA SER A 272 -45.88 29.05 -20.83
C SER A 272 -46.00 29.07 -19.29
N ASP A 273 -46.54 30.17 -18.79
CA ASP A 273 -47.18 30.27 -17.49
C ASP A 273 -48.60 29.72 -17.63
N ASP A 274 -48.88 28.54 -17.07
CA ASP A 274 -50.16 28.30 -16.42
C ASP A 274 -50.07 27.12 -15.45
N GLY A 275 -50.66 27.31 -14.27
CA GLY A 275 -50.58 26.38 -13.16
C GLY A 275 -51.47 25.15 -13.31
N SER A 276 -51.11 24.07 -12.63
CA SER A 276 -52.06 23.34 -11.78
C SER A 276 -51.37 22.20 -11.01
N ASP A 277 -51.96 22.00 -9.83
CA ASP A 277 -51.73 21.03 -8.77
C ASP A 277 -51.97 19.57 -9.23
N VAL A 278 -51.51 18.60 -8.42
CA VAL A 278 -52.13 17.28 -8.12
C VAL A 278 -51.08 16.21 -7.73
N THR A 279 -51.10 15.90 -6.42
CA THR A 279 -50.94 14.63 -5.68
C THR A 279 -49.91 13.57 -6.09
N ALA A 280 -49.09 13.15 -5.11
CA ALA A 280 -48.31 11.92 -5.12
C ALA A 280 -48.79 10.96 -4.02
N GLU A 281 -49.29 9.79 -4.42
CA GLU A 281 -49.26 8.56 -3.62
C GLU A 281 -48.30 7.58 -4.29
N THR A 282 -47.42 6.95 -3.53
CA THR A 282 -47.16 5.50 -3.61
C THR A 282 -46.24 5.05 -2.48
N THR A 283 -46.67 3.95 -1.86
CA THR A 283 -45.94 3.07 -0.97
C THR A 283 -44.81 2.35 -1.71
N ASP A 284 -43.74 1.96 -1.02
CA ASP A 284 -43.50 0.52 -0.81
C ASP A 284 -42.31 0.20 0.11
N THR A 285 -42.46 -0.97 0.67
CA THR A 285 -41.82 -1.65 1.80
C THR A 285 -40.38 -2.12 1.55
N ASN A 286 -39.53 -1.95 2.57
CA ASN A 286 -38.29 -2.68 2.74
C ASN A 286 -38.57 -4.12 3.21
N ALA A 287 -37.94 -5.10 2.57
CA ALA A 287 -37.75 -6.44 3.12
C ALA A 287 -36.29 -6.87 2.92
N SER A 288 -35.59 -6.97 4.05
CA SER A 288 -34.29 -7.63 4.20
C SER A 288 -34.54 -9.12 4.41
N SER A 289 -33.68 -9.97 3.82
CA SER A 289 -33.48 -11.33 4.32
C SER A 289 -32.00 -11.69 4.23
N ASP A 290 -31.38 -11.78 5.41
CA ASP A 290 -30.11 -12.45 5.62
C ASP A 290 -30.29 -13.97 5.46
N GLY A 291 -29.37 -14.59 4.74
CA GLY A 291 -29.28 -16.04 4.60
C GLY A 291 -27.82 -16.47 4.63
N GLU A 292 -27.32 -16.83 5.82
CA GLU A 292 -26.06 -17.56 5.98
C GLU A 292 -26.21 -19.00 5.47
N SER A 293 -25.31 -19.44 4.58
CA SER A 293 -24.87 -20.84 4.54
C SER A 293 -23.61 -21.03 3.68
N GLY A 294 -22.69 -21.89 4.15
CA GLY A 294 -21.77 -22.65 3.28
C GLY A 294 -20.32 -22.14 3.16
N ARG A 295 -19.48 -22.40 4.17
CA ARG A 295 -18.04 -22.07 4.15
C ARG A 295 -17.22 -23.00 3.26
N SER A 296 -17.08 -22.70 1.97
CA SER A 296 -16.19 -23.45 1.05
C SER A 296 -15.96 -22.64 -0.23
N SER A 297 -14.72 -22.21 -0.50
CA SER A 297 -14.29 -21.43 -1.69
C SER A 297 -14.95 -20.06 -1.86
N ASP A 298 -16.28 -20.02 -1.89
CA ASP A 298 -17.11 -18.86 -2.20
C ASP A 298 -16.98 -17.75 -1.16
N GLU A 299 -16.78 -18.07 0.12
CA GLU A 299 -16.51 -17.06 1.16
C GLU A 299 -15.15 -16.36 0.99
N ARG A 300 -14.12 -17.11 0.55
CA ARG A 300 -12.79 -16.53 0.30
C ARG A 300 -12.87 -15.61 -0.90
N ASP A 301 -13.56 -16.05 -1.94
CA ASP A 301 -13.80 -15.23 -3.11
C ASP A 301 -14.65 -14.01 -2.77
N ALA A 302 -15.71 -14.14 -1.99
CA ALA A 302 -16.53 -13.02 -1.55
C ALA A 302 -15.74 -12.00 -0.72
N THR A 303 -14.85 -12.46 0.17
CA THR A 303 -14.01 -11.56 0.98
C THR A 303 -13.00 -10.79 0.12
N VAL A 304 -12.38 -11.47 -0.86
CA VAL A 304 -11.47 -10.84 -1.83
C VAL A 304 -12.24 -9.85 -2.71
N GLU A 305 -13.43 -10.21 -3.18
CA GLU A 305 -14.30 -9.32 -3.94
C GLU A 305 -14.69 -8.09 -3.12
N ALA A 306 -15.08 -8.26 -1.86
CA ALA A 306 -15.43 -7.16 -0.98
C ALA A 306 -14.25 -6.20 -0.76
N ALA A 307 -13.04 -6.72 -0.54
CA ALA A 307 -11.83 -5.90 -0.39
C ALA A 307 -11.50 -5.11 -1.67
N ILE A 308 -11.55 -5.77 -2.83
CA ILE A 308 -11.33 -5.13 -4.14
C ILE A 308 -12.42 -4.09 -4.43
N GLN A 309 -13.68 -4.43 -4.18
CA GLN A 309 -14.82 -3.55 -4.41
C GLN A 309 -14.75 -2.32 -3.50
N ALA A 310 -14.39 -2.48 -2.22
CA ALA A 310 -14.19 -1.38 -1.30
C ALA A 310 -13.08 -0.44 -1.81
N ALA A 311 -11.92 -1.00 -2.17
CA ALA A 311 -10.79 -0.24 -2.72
C ALA A 311 -11.15 0.54 -3.99
N THR A 312 -11.88 -0.10 -4.89
CA THR A 312 -12.23 0.47 -6.21
C THR A 312 -13.35 1.48 -6.13
N THR A 313 -14.40 1.19 -5.35
CA THR A 313 -15.55 2.09 -5.18
C THR A 313 -15.14 3.35 -4.46
N ALA A 314 -14.36 3.24 -3.38
CA ALA A 314 -13.88 4.41 -2.64
C ALA A 314 -13.03 5.32 -3.53
N SER A 315 -12.12 4.75 -4.34
CA SER A 315 -11.25 5.51 -5.25
C SER A 315 -12.00 6.26 -6.36
N LEU A 316 -13.26 5.91 -6.61
CA LEU A 316 -14.06 6.42 -7.73
C LEU A 316 -15.32 7.17 -7.30
N ALA A 317 -15.68 7.10 -6.01
CA ALA A 317 -16.76 7.87 -5.42
C ALA A 317 -16.38 9.36 -5.43
N GLU A 318 -17.15 10.17 -6.13
CA GLU A 318 -17.19 11.61 -5.87
C GLU A 318 -17.98 11.76 -4.57
N GLU A 319 -17.33 12.18 -3.48
CA GLU A 319 -18.10 12.67 -2.35
C GLU A 319 -18.91 13.88 -2.84
N LEU A 320 -20.23 13.76 -2.71
CA LEU A 320 -21.21 14.75 -3.12
C LEU A 320 -20.91 16.07 -2.41
N VAL A 321 -20.39 17.03 -3.15
CA VAL A 321 -20.52 18.45 -2.79
C VAL A 321 -22.00 18.79 -2.93
N VAL A 322 -22.70 18.87 -1.80
CA VAL A 322 -24.00 19.56 -1.66
C VAL A 322 -23.72 20.93 -1.07
#